data_AF-A0A077Q260-F1
#
_entry.id   AF-A0A077Q260-F1
#
_cell.length_a   1.000
_cell.length_b   1.000
_cell.length_c   1.000
_cell.angle_alpha   90.00
_cell.angle_beta   90.00
_cell.angle_gamma   90.00
#
_symmetry.space_group_name_H-M   'P 1'
#
loop_
_entity.id
_entity.type
_entity.pdbx_description
1 polymer ?
#
loop_
_entity_poly.entity_id
_entity_poly.type
_entity_poly.pdbx_seq_one_letter_code
_entity_poly.pdbx_strand_id
1 'polypeptide(L)'
;MLSLYTAYDVQHELRDFIKRQRKQQKITVEVLSKRSGVPYSTIRKFERTGNISLRQFLMLLEAIGELNPLHQLTKERKQEPTTIAEVLKNA
;
A
#
# COMPACT_ATOMS: atom_id res chain seq x y z
N MET A 1 -7.68 10.43 18.28
CA MET A 1 -8.35 10.90 17.05
C MET A 1 -9.30 9.82 16.58
N LEU A 2 -10.54 10.17 16.24
CA LEU A 2 -11.47 9.25 15.58
C LEU A 2 -11.14 9.25 14.08
N SER A 3 -10.94 8.07 13.49
CA SER A 3 -10.83 7.92 12.04
C SER A 3 -12.24 7.94 11.43
N LEU A 4 -12.44 8.74 10.37
CA LEU A 4 -13.68 8.73 9.59
C LEU A 4 -13.74 7.58 8.57
N TYR A 5 -12.64 6.84 8.40
CA TYR A 5 -12.53 5.73 7.47
C TYR A 5 -12.50 4.40 8.21
N THR A 6 -13.25 3.43 7.71
CA THR A 6 -13.19 2.03 8.14
C THR A 6 -12.09 1.29 7.39
N ALA A 7 -11.72 0.10 7.90
CA ALA A 7 -10.81 -0.79 7.17
C ALA A 7 -11.36 -1.18 5.78
N TYR A 8 -12.69 -1.27 5.64
CA TYR A 8 -13.33 -1.56 4.35
C TYR A 8 -13.11 -0.43 3.34
N ASP A 9 -13.26 0.82 3.77
CA ASP A 9 -13.06 2.00 2.91
C ASP A 9 -11.62 2.04 2.42
N VAL A 10 -10.66 1.95 3.34
CA VAL A 10 -9.23 1.96 3.00
C VAL A 10 -8.86 0.79 2.09
N GLN A 11 -9.42 -0.40 2.30
CA GLN A 11 -9.18 -1.54 1.42
C GLN A 11 -9.64 -1.25 -0.03
N HIS A 12 -10.80 -0.63 -0.21
CA HIS A 12 -11.35 -0.30 -1.52
C HIS A 12 -10.55 0.80 -2.21
N GLU A 13 -10.13 1.82 -1.46
CA GLU A 13 -9.26 2.88 -1.96
C GLU A 13 -7.88 2.33 -2.39
N LEU A 14 -7.29 1.42 -1.62
CA LEU A 14 -6.03 0.76 -1.99
C LEU A 14 -6.17 -0.11 -3.24
N ARG A 15 -7.30 -0.82 -3.40
CA ARG A 15 -7.63 -1.53 -4.64
C ARG A 15 -7.66 -0.59 -5.83
N ASP A 16 -8.37 0.52 -5.70
CA ASP A 16 -8.56 1.48 -6.79
C ASP A 16 -7.26 2.21 -7.12
N PHE A 17 -6.42 2.48 -6.12
CA PHE A 17 -5.07 2.98 -6.30
C PHE A 17 -4.23 2.05 -7.20
N ILE A 18 -4.07 0.78 -6.83
CA ILE A 18 -3.27 -0.19 -7.63
C ILE A 18 -3.83 -0.32 -9.05
N LYS A 19 -5.16 -0.44 -9.18
CA LYS A 19 -5.83 -0.55 -10.48
C LYS A 19 -5.59 0.69 -11.36
N ARG A 20 -5.62 1.89 -10.77
CA ARG A 20 -5.34 3.15 -11.47
C ARG A 20 -3.88 3.23 -11.91
N GLN A 21 -2.92 2.94 -11.01
CA GLN A 21 -1.49 2.93 -11.36
C GLN A 21 -1.20 1.96 -12.51
N ARG A 22 -1.74 0.73 -12.44
CA ARG A 22 -1.60 -0.26 -13.52
C ARG A 22 -2.11 0.29 -14.87
N LYS A 23 -3.28 0.91 -14.88
CA LYS A 23 -3.88 1.50 -16.09
C LYS A 23 -3.06 2.68 -16.62
N GLN A 24 -2.57 3.55 -15.75
CA GLN A 24 -1.72 4.68 -16.14
C GLN A 24 -0.41 4.21 -16.79
N GLN A 25 0.17 3.12 -16.28
CA GLN A 25 1.34 2.47 -16.87
C GLN A 25 1.02 1.62 -18.12
N LYS A 26 -0.25 1.54 -18.54
CA LYS A 26 -0.73 0.74 -19.69
C LYS A 26 -0.42 -0.75 -19.58
N ILE A 27 -0.40 -1.29 -18.36
CA ILE A 27 -0.10 -2.69 -18.08
C ILE A 27 -1.41 -3.50 -18.03
N THR A 28 -1.50 -4.63 -18.73
CA THR A 28 -2.65 -5.54 -18.63
C THR A 28 -2.58 -6.37 -17.35
N VAL A 29 -3.68 -7.02 -16.96
CA VAL A 29 -3.67 -7.88 -15.76
C VAL A 29 -2.77 -9.12 -15.98
N GLU A 30 -2.68 -9.60 -17.22
CA GLU A 30 -1.78 -10.68 -17.62
C GLU A 30 -0.31 -10.27 -17.44
N VAL A 31 0.05 -9.04 -17.85
CA VAL A 31 1.41 -8.52 -17.65
C VAL A 31 1.70 -8.29 -16.18
N LEU A 32 0.76 -7.72 -15.40
CA LEU A 32 0.94 -7.54 -13.96
C LEU A 32 1.11 -8.89 -13.24
N SER A 33 0.37 -9.92 -13.66
CA SER A 33 0.50 -11.28 -13.12
C SER A 33 1.90 -11.84 -13.34
N LYS A 34 2.45 -11.70 -14.57
CA LYS A 34 3.82 -12.13 -14.87
C LYS A 34 4.87 -11.36 -14.06
N ARG A 35 4.71 -10.04 -13.91
CA ARG A 35 5.67 -9.19 -13.18
C ARG A 35 5.67 -9.45 -11.68
N SER A 36 4.47 -9.59 -11.08
CA SER A 36 4.30 -9.75 -9.64
C SER A 36 4.39 -11.20 -9.18
N GLY A 37 4.29 -12.20 -10.07
CA GLY A 37 4.12 -13.60 -9.70
C GLY A 37 2.76 -13.93 -9.04
N VAL A 38 1.85 -12.96 -8.94
CA VAL A 38 0.49 -13.18 -8.41
C VAL A 38 -0.40 -13.75 -9.52
N PRO A 39 -1.17 -14.83 -9.28
CA PRO A 39 -2.00 -15.43 -10.32
C PRO A 39 -3.01 -14.44 -10.92
N TYR A 40 -3.23 -14.53 -12.23
CA TYR A 40 -4.17 -13.69 -12.97
C TYR A 40 -5.56 -13.62 -12.33
N SER A 41 -6.12 -14.78 -11.97
CA SER A 41 -7.44 -14.90 -11.33
C SER A 41 -7.49 -14.19 -9.98
N THR A 42 -6.39 -14.22 -9.22
CA THR A 42 -6.25 -13.49 -7.95
C THR A 42 -6.26 -11.99 -8.17
N ILE A 43 -5.53 -11.48 -9.17
CA ILE A 43 -5.53 -10.04 -9.47
C ILE A 43 -6.92 -9.58 -9.94
N ARG A 44 -7.59 -10.37 -10.80
CA ARG A 44 -8.97 -10.07 -11.24
C ARG A 44 -9.95 -10.07 -10.08
N LYS A 45 -9.83 -11.01 -9.14
CA LYS A 45 -10.64 -11.04 -7.92
C LYS A 45 -10.38 -9.79 -7.08
N PHE A 46 -9.12 -9.45 -6.83
CA PHE A 46 -8.72 -8.26 -6.10
C PHE A 46 -9.29 -6.98 -6.74
N GLU A 47 -9.09 -6.76 -8.04
CA GLU A 47 -9.61 -5.56 -8.73
C GLU A 47 -11.14 -5.46 -8.76
N ARG A 48 -11.84 -6.56 -8.49
CA ARG A 48 -13.30 -6.60 -8.40
C ARG A 48 -13.80 -6.42 -6.97
N THR A 49 -13.15 -7.05 -5.98
CA THR A 49 -13.71 -7.15 -4.62
C THR A 49 -12.86 -6.48 -3.54
N GLY A 50 -11.64 -6.04 -3.86
CA GLY A 50 -10.65 -5.54 -2.89
C GLY A 50 -9.99 -6.62 -2.05
N ASN A 51 -10.38 -7.90 -2.18
CA ASN A 51 -9.90 -8.98 -1.31
C ASN A 51 -8.65 -9.64 -1.89
N ILE A 52 -7.59 -9.67 -1.11
CA ILE A 52 -6.30 -10.32 -1.40
C ILE A 52 -5.54 -10.54 -0.09
N SER A 53 -4.54 -11.42 -0.08
CA SER A 53 -3.61 -11.54 1.06
C SER A 53 -2.64 -10.35 1.13
N LEU A 54 -2.16 -10.01 2.33
CA LEU A 54 -1.15 -8.95 2.52
C LEU A 54 0.11 -9.20 1.68
N ARG A 55 0.65 -10.42 1.67
CA ARG A 55 1.84 -10.76 0.87
C ARG A 55 1.63 -10.43 -0.61
N GLN A 56 0.54 -10.90 -1.20
CA GLN A 56 0.27 -10.67 -2.61
C GLN A 56 -0.02 -9.20 -2.90
N PHE A 57 -0.66 -8.47 -1.98
CA PHE A 57 -0.85 -7.02 -2.10
C PHE A 57 0.50 -6.28 -2.20
N LEU A 58 1.46 -6.62 -1.34
CA LEU A 58 2.82 -6.05 -1.38
C LEU A 58 3.53 -6.39 -2.70
N MET A 59 3.38 -7.61 -3.23
CA MET A 59 3.93 -7.99 -4.54
C MET A 59 3.31 -7.18 -5.68
N LEU A 60 2.01 -6.84 -5.61
CA LEU A 60 1.39 -5.97 -6.60
C LEU A 60 1.95 -4.55 -6.54
N LEU A 61 2.14 -4.00 -5.33
CA LEU A 61 2.75 -2.68 -5.13
C LEU A 61 4.19 -2.63 -5.64
N GLU A 62 5.00 -3.64 -5.33
CA GLU A 62 6.34 -3.79 -5.88
C GLU A 62 6.33 -3.77 -7.41
N ALA A 63 5.44 -4.57 -8.02
CA ALA A 63 5.37 -4.69 -9.48
C ALA A 63 4.90 -3.41 -10.20
N ILE A 64 4.27 -2.46 -9.49
CA ILE A 64 3.91 -1.14 -10.01
C ILE A 64 4.84 -0.01 -9.53
N GLY A 65 5.86 -0.32 -8.71
CA GLY A 65 6.85 0.65 -8.23
C GLY A 65 6.46 1.44 -6.98
N GLU A 66 5.44 0.99 -6.22
CA GLU A 66 4.81 1.73 -5.12
C GLU A 66 5.03 1.07 -3.74
N LEU A 67 6.06 0.24 -3.59
CA LEU A 67 6.34 -0.44 -2.32
C LEU A 67 6.94 0.50 -1.25
N ASN A 68 7.66 1.54 -1.67
CA ASN A 68 8.43 2.42 -0.79
C ASN A 68 7.59 3.09 0.33
N PRO A 69 6.39 3.64 0.07
CA PRO A 69 5.57 4.23 1.12
C PRO A 69 5.22 3.25 2.25
N LEU A 70 4.98 1.98 1.96
CA LEU A 70 4.73 0.95 2.97
C LEU A 70 6.01 0.53 3.69
N HIS A 71 7.12 0.42 2.97
CA HIS A 71 8.41 0.17 3.60
C HIS A 71 8.78 1.28 4.60
N GLN A 72 8.38 2.53 4.34
CA GLN A 72 8.61 3.63 5.29
C GLN A 72 7.82 3.46 6.61
N LEU A 73 6.70 2.72 6.60
CA LEU A 73 5.96 2.41 7.83
C LEU A 73 6.73 1.47 8.77
N THR A 74 7.74 0.75 8.26
CA THR A 74 8.59 -0.14 9.08
C THR A 74 9.77 0.59 9.72
N LYS A 75 9.97 1.86 9.39
CA LYS A 75 11.01 2.70 10.00
C LYS A 75 10.48 3.31 11.29
N GLU A 76 11.36 3.44 12.27
CA GLU A 76 11.06 4.16 13.50
C GLU A 76 10.61 5.58 13.15
N ARG A 77 9.41 5.95 13.59
CA ARG A 77 9.04 7.36 13.61
C ARG A 77 9.87 7.98 14.71
N LYS A 78 10.81 8.86 14.35
CA LYS A 78 11.43 9.75 15.33
C LYS A 78 10.28 10.48 16.02
N GLN A 79 10.07 10.18 17.30
CA GLN A 79 9.09 10.91 18.07
C GLN A 79 9.58 12.35 18.15
N GLU A 80 8.76 13.29 17.70
CA GLU A 80 9.03 14.69 18.01
C GLU A 80 8.95 14.84 19.53
N PRO A 81 9.89 15.59 20.14
CA PRO A 81 9.86 15.82 21.57
C PRO A 81 8.50 16.41 21.94
N THR A 82 7.81 15.74 22.85
CA THR A 82 6.46 16.11 23.27
C THR A 82 6.48 17.09 24.43
N THR A 83 7.66 17.34 25.01
CA THR A 83 7.86 18.26 26.13
C THR A 83 9.06 19.17 25.91
N ILE A 84 9.00 20.36 26.52
CA ILE A 84 10.13 21.31 26.53
C ILE A 84 11.39 20.68 27.15
N ALA A 85 11.21 19.83 28.18
CA ALA A 85 12.31 19.11 28.82
C ALA A 85 13.02 18.14 27.85
N GLU A 86 12.29 17.50 26.94
CA GLU A 86 12.87 16.63 25.90
C GLU A 86 13.60 17.42 24.81
N VAL A 87 13.13 18.62 24.48
CA VAL A 87 13.83 19.53 23.55
C VAL A 87 15.19 19.96 24.14
N LEU A 88 15.20 20.35 25.42
CA LEU A 88 16.41 20.85 26.09
C LEU A 88 17.49 19.78 26.34
N LYS A 89 17.15 18.50 26.30
CA LYS A 89 18.12 17.38 26.47
C LYS A 89 19.05 17.17 25.28
N ASN A 90 18.71 17.73 24.12
CA ASN A 90 19.47 17.58 22.87
C ASN A 90 20.17 18.89 22.45
N ALA A 91 20.28 19.87 23.36
CA ALA A 91 20.93 21.17 23.17
C ALA A 91 22.37 21.17 23.69
#